data_AF-A0A2N2NXK1-F1
#
_entry.id   AF-A0A2N2NXK1-F1
#
_cell.length_a   1.000
_cell.length_b   1.000
_cell.length_c   1.000
_cell.angle_alpha   90.00
_cell.angle_beta   90.00
_cell.angle_gamma   90.00
#
_symmetry.space_group_name_H-M   'P 1'
#
loop_
_entity.id
_entity.type
_entity.pdbx_description
1 polymer ?
#
loop_
_entity_poly.entity_id
_entity_poly.type
_entity_poly.pdbx_seq_one_letter_code
_entity_poly.pdbx_strand_id
1 'polypeptide(L)'
;MDKIQEYLKRPLITAGIGFLIGLIIGLPILGWGLMPVRWTDADPSYLRTDLQEDYFCMVIHSFMKTGDSLQAKERLEGLGSVSEEKLANLMPGDCGLSITDIDQFRTALGLAQTVLPAEEAAEVEEAMPVDEKEATEDKKSAFNPFILVGVLCLITLIIGGALAYIFFVRKRSLNGIFPVRSKPEVSETEVDAYEDIPAEFSTPDQDVPITQFMSTYVSGDDLFDDSFSIDSPSGEFLGECGVGISETIGVGDPKKITAFEVWLFDKNDIQTVTKVLMSQHAFDDAAIANRLASKGEPVLLEPGGKVFLETATLVLEARVVDMNYGQGALPENSFFDRLTLELAVWPK
;
A
#
# COMPACT_ATOMS: atom_id res chain seq x y z
N MET A 1 9.78 -42.35 24.92
CA MET A 1 8.53 -41.77 24.37
C MET A 1 7.76 -40.98 25.43
N ASP A 2 8.14 -41.09 26.70
CA ASP A 2 7.43 -40.53 27.85
C ASP A 2 7.52 -39.00 27.94
N LYS A 3 8.65 -38.41 27.55
CA LYS A 3 8.82 -36.94 27.50
C LYS A 3 7.86 -36.27 26.50
N ILE A 4 7.61 -36.89 25.34
CA ILE A 4 6.70 -36.35 24.32
C ILE A 4 5.26 -36.39 24.84
N GLN A 5 4.87 -37.45 25.54
CA GLN A 5 3.56 -37.56 26.17
C GLN A 5 3.34 -36.53 27.29
N GLU A 6 4.39 -36.15 28.02
CA GLU A 6 4.30 -35.12 29.06
C GLU A 6 4.10 -33.71 28.48
N TYR A 7 4.73 -33.40 27.34
CA TYR A 7 4.50 -32.15 26.60
C TYR A 7 3.10 -32.08 25.97
N LEU A 8 2.55 -33.22 25.50
CA LEU A 8 1.19 -33.33 24.94
C LEU A 8 0.07 -33.16 25.98
N LYS A 9 0.38 -33.27 27.29
CA LYS A 9 -0.59 -33.00 28.37
C LYS A 9 -0.74 -31.51 28.68
N ARG A 10 0.16 -30.64 28.16
CA ARG A 10 0.06 -29.19 28.34
C ARG A 10 -0.79 -28.60 27.22
N PRO A 11 -1.98 -28.03 27.52
CA PRO A 11 -2.94 -27.62 26.49
C PRO A 11 -2.40 -26.55 25.52
N LEU A 12 -1.51 -25.67 25.99
CA LEU A 12 -0.88 -24.64 25.15
C LEU A 12 0.13 -25.22 24.15
N ILE A 13 0.87 -26.26 24.54
CA ILE A 13 1.88 -26.88 23.68
C ILE A 13 1.20 -27.75 22.63
N THR A 14 0.16 -28.49 23.02
CA THR A 14 -0.67 -29.27 22.08
C THR A 14 -1.38 -28.37 21.07
N ALA A 15 -1.88 -27.21 21.49
CA ALA A 15 -2.45 -26.22 20.59
C ALA A 15 -1.40 -25.65 19.61
N GLY A 16 -0.20 -25.32 20.09
CA GLY A 16 0.89 -24.81 19.24
C GLY A 16 1.38 -25.83 18.22
N ILE A 17 1.55 -27.10 18.62
CA ILE A 17 1.94 -28.19 17.73
C ILE A 17 0.83 -28.47 16.70
N GLY A 18 -0.43 -28.48 17.12
CA GLY A 18 -1.57 -28.65 16.21
C GLY A 18 -1.65 -27.53 15.17
N PHE A 19 -1.41 -26.28 15.58
CA PHE A 19 -1.37 -25.13 14.67
C PHE A 19 -0.23 -25.24 13.66
N LEU A 20 0.98 -25.61 14.10
CA LEU A 20 2.13 -25.81 13.21
C LEU A 20 1.88 -26.91 12.17
N ILE A 21 1.35 -28.05 12.61
CA ILE A 21 1.00 -29.15 11.70
C ILE A 21 -0.10 -28.71 10.72
N GLY A 22 -1.12 -28.00 11.21
CA GLY A 22 -2.18 -27.45 10.38
C GLY A 22 -1.66 -26.47 9.33
N LEU A 23 -0.71 -25.61 9.68
CA LEU A 23 -0.08 -24.65 8.76
C LEU A 23 0.74 -25.37 7.69
N ILE A 24 1.54 -26.36 8.08
CA ILE A 24 2.37 -27.17 7.16
C ILE A 24 1.53 -28.04 6.22
N ILE A 25 0.31 -28.42 6.61
CA ILE A 25 -0.60 -29.15 5.71
C ILE A 25 -1.41 -28.15 4.85
N GLY A 26 -1.88 -27.06 5.45
CA GLY A 26 -2.75 -26.08 4.79
C GLY A 26 -2.05 -25.26 3.71
N LEU A 27 -0.88 -24.70 4.00
CA LEU A 27 -0.17 -23.82 3.07
C LEU A 27 0.54 -24.61 1.96
N PRO A 28 1.51 -25.50 2.26
CA PRO A 28 2.26 -26.22 1.24
C PRO A 28 1.41 -27.24 0.46
N ILE A 29 0.65 -28.09 1.15
CA ILE A 29 0.00 -29.25 0.51
C ILE A 29 -1.30 -28.84 -0.16
N LEU A 30 -2.18 -28.13 0.55
CA LEU A 30 -3.46 -27.71 0.01
C LEU A 30 -3.38 -26.42 -0.81
N GLY A 31 -2.65 -25.41 -0.32
CA GLY A 31 -2.49 -24.13 -1.01
C GLY A 31 -1.68 -24.27 -2.29
N TRP A 32 -0.42 -24.69 -2.19
CA TRP A 32 0.49 -24.71 -3.33
C TRP A 32 0.45 -26.00 -4.14
N GLY A 33 0.15 -27.14 -3.52
CA GLY A 33 0.09 -28.44 -4.19
C GLY A 33 -1.20 -28.68 -4.97
N LEU A 34 -2.37 -28.37 -4.37
CA LEU A 34 -3.67 -28.63 -4.99
C LEU A 34 -4.16 -27.49 -5.89
N MET A 35 -3.77 -26.25 -5.61
CA MET A 35 -4.15 -25.04 -6.37
C MET A 35 -2.94 -24.15 -6.66
N PRO A 36 -2.06 -24.54 -7.59
CA PRO A 36 -0.94 -23.68 -7.97
C PRO A 36 -1.46 -22.36 -8.55
N VAL A 37 -0.98 -21.24 -8.00
CA VAL A 37 -1.29 -19.90 -8.53
C VAL A 37 -0.60 -19.77 -9.88
N ARG A 38 -1.38 -19.74 -10.95
CA ARG A 38 -0.88 -19.44 -12.30
C ARG A 38 -1.02 -17.95 -12.53
N TRP A 39 0.11 -17.26 -12.62
CA TRP A 39 0.14 -15.89 -13.11
C TRP A 39 0.00 -15.96 -14.63
N THR A 40 -1.15 -15.53 -15.15
CA THR A 40 -1.34 -15.31 -16.57
C THR A 40 -1.02 -13.85 -16.86
N ASP A 41 -0.28 -13.58 -17.93
CA ASP A 41 0.04 -12.21 -18.33
C ASP A 41 -1.24 -11.39 -18.46
N ALA A 42 -1.24 -10.20 -17.84
CA ALA A 42 -2.38 -9.30 -17.87
C ALA A 42 -2.41 -8.55 -19.21
N ASP A 43 -3.61 -8.41 -19.76
CA ASP A 43 -3.88 -7.71 -21.00
C ASP A 43 -3.71 -6.17 -20.83
N PRO A 44 -3.33 -5.39 -21.88
CA PRO A 44 -3.15 -3.94 -21.77
C PRO A 44 -4.36 -3.17 -21.22
N SER A 45 -5.56 -3.74 -21.29
CA SER A 45 -6.76 -3.22 -20.62
C SER A 45 -6.64 -3.04 -19.10
N TYR A 46 -5.72 -3.74 -18.43
CA TYR A 46 -5.45 -3.59 -16.99
C TYR A 46 -4.44 -2.49 -16.65
N LEU A 47 -3.86 -1.81 -17.64
CA LEU A 47 -2.93 -0.70 -17.42
C LEU A 47 -3.63 0.49 -16.75
N ARG A 48 -2.85 1.35 -16.08
CA ARG A 48 -3.32 2.64 -15.58
C ARG A 48 -3.72 3.54 -16.76
N THR A 49 -4.68 4.44 -16.55
CA THR A 49 -5.30 5.24 -17.63
C THR A 49 -4.28 6.00 -18.48
N ASP A 50 -3.29 6.66 -17.87
CA ASP A 50 -2.17 7.33 -18.56
C ASP A 50 -1.40 6.37 -19.49
N LEU A 51 -1.05 5.18 -18.99
CA LEU A 51 -0.33 4.16 -19.75
C LEU A 51 -1.20 3.53 -20.85
N GLN A 52 -2.52 3.47 -20.68
CA GLN A 52 -3.43 3.07 -21.75
C GLN A 52 -3.42 4.09 -22.90
N GLU A 53 -3.30 5.40 -22.59
CA GLU A 53 -3.16 6.44 -23.61
C GLU A 53 -1.82 6.32 -24.34
N ASP A 54 -0.73 6.17 -23.59
CA ASP A 54 0.60 5.98 -24.16
C ASP A 54 0.67 4.72 -25.03
N TYR A 55 0.10 3.60 -24.55
CA TYR A 55 0.02 2.37 -25.31
C TYR A 55 -0.78 2.56 -26.61
N PHE A 56 -1.94 3.22 -26.54
CA PHE A 56 -2.73 3.56 -27.72
C PHE A 56 -1.93 4.38 -28.74
N CYS A 57 -1.23 5.44 -28.29
CA CYS A 57 -0.37 6.24 -29.16
C CYS A 57 0.79 5.42 -29.76
N MET A 58 1.43 4.55 -28.98
CA MET A 58 2.49 3.66 -29.46
C MET A 58 2.00 2.67 -30.53
N VAL A 59 0.77 2.17 -30.40
CA VAL A 59 0.16 1.30 -31.42
C VAL A 59 0.03 2.06 -32.75
N ILE A 60 -0.47 3.30 -32.71
CA ILE A 60 -0.60 4.14 -33.91
C ILE A 60 0.79 4.44 -34.50
N HIS A 61 1.77 4.84 -33.69
CA HIS A 61 3.13 5.11 -34.17
C HIS A 61 3.80 3.88 -34.77
N SER A 62 3.60 2.71 -34.17
CA SER A 62 4.07 1.44 -34.71
C SER A 62 3.44 1.19 -36.08
N PHE A 63 2.13 1.38 -36.22
CA PHE A 63 1.44 1.27 -37.51
C PHE A 63 2.00 2.25 -38.54
N MET A 64 2.16 3.53 -38.19
CA MET A 64 2.69 4.53 -39.12
C MET A 64 4.10 4.17 -39.62
N LYS A 65 4.87 3.46 -38.79
CA LYS A 65 6.21 2.99 -39.15
C LYS A 65 6.22 1.69 -39.95
N THR A 66 5.36 0.73 -39.65
CA THR A 66 5.39 -0.62 -40.23
C THR A 66 4.36 -0.85 -41.34
N GLY A 67 3.27 -0.09 -41.34
CA GLY A 67 2.10 -0.29 -42.19
C GLY A 67 1.26 -1.53 -41.86
N ASP A 68 1.54 -2.21 -40.74
CA ASP A 68 0.89 -3.48 -40.40
C ASP A 68 -0.43 -3.24 -39.66
N SER A 69 -1.54 -3.24 -40.42
CA SER A 69 -2.88 -3.01 -39.87
C SER A 69 -3.42 -4.19 -39.06
N LEU A 70 -2.97 -5.42 -39.33
CA LEU A 70 -3.40 -6.61 -38.59
C LEU A 70 -2.84 -6.57 -37.16
N GLN A 71 -1.54 -6.30 -37.04
CA GLN A 71 -0.90 -6.16 -35.73
C GLN A 71 -1.45 -4.96 -34.95
N ALA A 72 -1.76 -3.85 -35.62
CA ALA A 72 -2.37 -2.70 -34.98
C ALA A 72 -3.75 -3.04 -34.41
N LYS A 73 -4.58 -3.75 -35.18
CA LYS A 73 -5.91 -4.20 -34.74
C LYS A 73 -5.83 -5.12 -33.53
N GLU A 74 -4.97 -6.13 -33.57
CA GLU A 74 -4.77 -7.07 -32.44
C GLU A 74 -4.38 -6.34 -31.15
N ARG A 75 -3.47 -5.36 -31.23
CA ARG A 75 -3.05 -4.57 -30.06
C ARG A 75 -4.15 -3.64 -29.54
N LEU A 76 -4.97 -3.08 -30.43
CA LEU A 76 -6.12 -2.27 -30.02
C LEU A 76 -7.22 -3.14 -29.38
N GLU A 77 -7.41 -4.38 -29.82
CA GLU A 77 -8.31 -5.34 -29.19
C GLU A 77 -7.88 -5.63 -27.74
N GLY A 78 -6.57 -5.73 -27.48
CA GLY A 78 -5.98 -5.85 -26.14
C GLY A 78 -6.09 -4.58 -25.25
N LEU A 79 -6.60 -3.46 -25.76
CA LEU A 79 -6.98 -2.32 -24.92
C LEU A 79 -8.46 -2.35 -24.52
N GLY A 80 -9.24 -3.29 -25.07
CA GLY A 80 -10.67 -3.40 -24.83
C GLY A 80 -11.44 -2.13 -25.24
N SER A 81 -12.43 -1.74 -24.45
CA SER A 81 -13.32 -0.60 -24.75
C SER A 81 -12.61 0.76 -24.82
N VAL A 82 -11.43 0.88 -24.22
CA VAL A 82 -10.64 2.12 -24.23
C VAL A 82 -10.18 2.47 -25.64
N SER A 83 -9.89 1.46 -26.48
CA SER A 83 -9.46 1.69 -27.86
C SER A 83 -10.57 2.28 -28.73
N GLU A 84 -11.80 1.80 -28.57
CA GLU A 84 -12.97 2.27 -29.33
C GLU A 84 -13.28 3.74 -29.00
N GLU A 85 -13.30 4.08 -27.70
CA GLU A 85 -13.52 5.45 -27.23
C GLU A 85 -12.44 6.40 -27.74
N LYS A 86 -11.16 6.02 -27.60
CA LYS A 86 -10.04 6.85 -28.06
C LYS A 86 -10.01 7.02 -29.56
N LEU A 87 -10.35 5.98 -30.33
CA LEU A 87 -10.38 6.08 -31.78
C LEU A 87 -11.51 6.99 -32.29
N ALA A 88 -12.68 6.92 -31.66
CA ALA A 88 -13.81 7.78 -31.97
C ALA A 88 -13.50 9.25 -31.71
N ASN A 89 -12.75 9.53 -30.64
CA ASN A 89 -12.38 10.89 -30.23
C ASN A 89 -11.03 11.37 -30.76
N LEU A 90 -10.33 10.58 -31.59
CA LEU A 90 -9.00 10.91 -32.10
C LEU A 90 -9.03 12.18 -32.98
N MET A 91 -8.30 13.22 -32.56
CA MET A 91 -8.19 14.52 -33.23
C MET A 91 -6.76 14.83 -33.71
N PRO A 92 -6.59 15.72 -34.71
CA PRO A 92 -5.26 16.19 -35.11
C PRO A 92 -4.51 16.85 -33.94
N GLY A 93 -3.25 16.45 -33.74
CA GLY A 93 -2.44 16.84 -32.58
C GLY A 93 -2.37 15.77 -31.49
N ASP A 94 -3.37 14.90 -31.37
CA ASP A 94 -3.32 13.76 -30.46
C ASP A 94 -2.23 12.78 -30.89
N CYS A 95 -1.47 12.26 -29.92
CA CYS A 95 -0.29 11.45 -30.17
C CYS A 95 0.73 12.10 -31.14
N GLY A 96 0.69 13.43 -31.34
CA GLY A 96 1.52 14.13 -32.33
C GLY A 96 1.19 13.81 -33.79
N LEU A 97 -0.03 13.34 -34.09
CA LEU A 97 -0.46 12.94 -35.43
C LEU A 97 -1.00 14.10 -36.26
N SER A 98 -0.72 14.07 -37.57
CA SER A 98 -1.37 14.96 -38.53
C SER A 98 -2.74 14.41 -38.98
N ILE A 99 -3.57 15.25 -39.59
CA ILE A 99 -4.86 14.81 -40.14
C ILE A 99 -4.70 13.67 -41.17
N THR A 100 -3.64 13.70 -41.98
CA THR A 100 -3.36 12.66 -42.97
C THR A 100 -3.00 11.33 -42.33
N ASP A 101 -2.31 11.34 -41.19
CA ASP A 101 -1.93 10.11 -40.47
C ASP A 101 -3.16 9.44 -39.86
N ILE A 102 -4.06 10.26 -39.28
CA ILE A 102 -5.32 9.79 -38.70
C ILE A 102 -6.21 9.14 -39.77
N ASP A 103 -6.33 9.77 -40.93
CA ASP A 103 -7.14 9.23 -42.04
C ASP A 103 -6.55 7.93 -42.61
N GLN A 104 -5.22 7.85 -42.73
CA GLN A 104 -4.53 6.63 -43.14
C GLN A 104 -4.78 5.49 -42.14
N PHE A 105 -4.66 5.77 -40.84
CA PHE A 105 -4.88 4.79 -39.78
C PHE A 105 -6.33 4.28 -39.75
N ARG A 106 -7.32 5.19 -39.79
CA ARG A 106 -8.75 4.83 -39.81
C ARG A 106 -9.11 4.00 -41.03
N THR A 107 -8.58 4.37 -42.20
CA THR A 107 -8.78 3.62 -43.45
C THR A 107 -8.18 2.22 -43.36
N ALA A 108 -6.96 2.09 -42.82
CA ALA A 108 -6.26 0.82 -42.69
C ALA A 108 -6.93 -0.15 -41.70
N LEU A 109 -7.61 0.38 -40.68
CA LEU A 109 -8.42 -0.42 -39.75
C LEU A 109 -9.82 -0.76 -40.27
N GLY A 110 -10.21 -0.23 -41.44
CA GLY A 110 -11.55 -0.42 -42.00
C GLY A 110 -12.64 0.35 -41.25
N LEU A 111 -12.27 1.39 -40.50
CA LEU A 111 -13.13 2.17 -39.60
C LEU A 111 -13.58 3.50 -40.23
N ALA A 112 -13.48 3.61 -41.55
CA ALA A 112 -14.02 4.73 -42.30
C ALA A 112 -15.55 4.78 -42.14
N GLN A 113 -16.03 5.61 -41.21
CA GLN A 113 -17.43 6.02 -41.12
C GLN A 113 -17.79 6.82 -42.36
N THR A 114 -18.53 6.20 -43.26
CA THR A 114 -19.25 6.90 -44.33
C THR A 114 -20.46 7.60 -43.72
N VAL A 115 -20.35 8.91 -43.54
CA VAL A 115 -21.51 9.79 -43.38
C VAL A 115 -22.16 9.98 -44.77
N LEU A 116 -23.27 9.25 -44.99
CA LEU A 116 -24.38 9.29 -46.00
C LEU A 116 -24.41 10.34 -47.16
N PRO A 117 -25.13 10.12 -48.30
CA PRO A 117 -26.24 9.17 -48.55
C PRO A 117 -26.20 8.35 -49.88
N ALA A 118 -27.14 7.41 -49.96
CA ALA A 118 -27.53 6.45 -51.01
C ALA A 118 -27.27 6.80 -52.49
N GLU A 119 -26.69 5.85 -53.25
CA GLU A 119 -27.21 5.34 -54.55
C GLU A 119 -26.46 4.05 -54.99
N GLU A 120 -27.22 2.95 -55.10
CA GLU A 120 -27.18 1.88 -56.12
C GLU A 120 -25.85 1.21 -56.56
N ALA A 121 -25.71 -0.10 -56.29
CA ALA A 121 -25.82 -1.19 -57.30
C ALA A 121 -24.98 -2.47 -56.99
N ALA A 122 -25.71 -3.58 -56.96
CA ALA A 122 -25.39 -4.97 -57.36
C ALA A 122 -24.37 -5.80 -56.54
N GLU A 123 -24.81 -6.85 -55.82
CA GLU A 123 -25.03 -8.27 -56.26
C GLU A 123 -23.67 -9.00 -56.48
N VAL A 124 -23.33 -10.14 -55.85
CA VAL A 124 -23.98 -11.46 -55.93
C VAL A 124 -23.49 -12.36 -54.77
N GLU A 125 -24.45 -12.92 -54.01
CA GLU A 125 -24.58 -14.31 -53.56
C GLU A 125 -23.37 -15.28 -53.59
N GLU A 126 -23.06 -15.92 -52.46
CA GLU A 126 -23.00 -17.40 -52.42
C GLU A 126 -23.35 -17.94 -51.01
N ALA A 127 -24.12 -19.02 -51.01
CA ALA A 127 -24.89 -19.56 -49.90
C ALA A 127 -24.13 -20.57 -49.00
N MET A 128 -24.70 -20.74 -47.80
CA MET A 128 -24.28 -21.59 -46.68
C MET A 128 -24.28 -23.11 -46.97
N PRO A 129 -23.85 -23.97 -46.02
CA PRO A 129 -24.78 -24.38 -44.96
C PRO A 129 -24.20 -24.49 -43.54
N VAL A 130 -25.14 -24.37 -42.61
CA VAL A 130 -25.12 -24.60 -41.16
C VAL A 130 -24.77 -26.05 -40.82
N ASP A 131 -24.03 -26.29 -39.73
CA ASP A 131 -24.20 -27.51 -38.94
C ASP A 131 -24.23 -27.14 -37.44
N GLU A 132 -25.43 -27.29 -36.88
CA GLU A 132 -25.80 -27.15 -35.48
C GLU A 132 -26.06 -28.57 -34.98
N LYS A 133 -25.29 -29.04 -33.98
CA LYS A 133 -25.61 -30.29 -33.27
C LYS A 133 -25.65 -30.07 -31.77
N GLU A 134 -26.90 -30.05 -31.34
CA GLU A 134 -27.52 -30.53 -30.11
C GLU A 134 -26.64 -31.04 -28.96
N ALA A 135 -27.07 -30.58 -27.80
CA ALA A 135 -26.84 -31.11 -26.47
C ALA A 135 -27.11 -32.62 -26.35
N THR A 136 -26.25 -33.27 -25.57
CA THR A 136 -26.59 -34.51 -24.86
C THR A 136 -26.50 -34.25 -23.36
N GLU A 137 -27.67 -34.15 -22.72
CA GLU A 137 -27.82 -34.38 -21.27
C GLU A 137 -27.69 -35.87 -20.99
N ASP A 138 -26.72 -36.26 -20.16
CA ASP A 138 -26.78 -37.51 -19.40
C ASP A 138 -26.71 -37.19 -17.90
N LYS A 139 -27.86 -37.26 -17.24
CA LYS A 139 -28.00 -37.27 -15.78
C LYS A 139 -27.64 -38.66 -15.24
N LYS A 140 -26.64 -38.73 -14.35
CA LYS A 140 -26.77 -39.23 -12.96
C LYS A 140 -25.40 -39.53 -12.33
N SER A 141 -24.99 -38.69 -11.39
CA SER A 141 -24.88 -39.07 -9.97
C SER A 141 -24.44 -37.81 -9.22
N ALA A 142 -25.41 -37.09 -8.67
CA ALA A 142 -25.17 -35.87 -7.91
C ALA A 142 -24.63 -36.22 -6.51
N PHE A 143 -23.38 -36.70 -6.44
CA PHE A 143 -22.56 -36.52 -5.25
C PHE A 143 -21.79 -35.22 -5.46
N ASN A 144 -22.46 -34.11 -5.17
CA ASN A 144 -21.87 -32.79 -5.38
C ASN A 144 -20.78 -32.57 -4.30
N PRO A 145 -19.48 -32.59 -4.66
CA PRO A 145 -18.39 -32.45 -3.69
C PRO A 145 -18.48 -31.10 -2.96
N PHE A 146 -19.15 -30.10 -3.56
CA PHE A 146 -19.44 -28.82 -2.94
C PHE A 146 -20.43 -28.90 -1.76
N ILE A 147 -21.37 -29.87 -1.74
CA ILE A 147 -22.26 -30.07 -0.59
C ILE A 147 -21.47 -30.76 0.54
N LEU A 148 -20.60 -31.72 0.21
CA LEU A 148 -19.75 -32.37 1.20
C LEU A 148 -18.72 -31.39 1.80
N VAL A 149 -18.10 -30.54 0.98
CA VAL A 149 -17.22 -29.45 1.42
C VAL A 149 -18.02 -28.42 2.22
N GLY A 150 -19.23 -28.05 1.79
CA GLY A 150 -20.10 -27.12 2.53
C GLY A 150 -20.48 -27.65 3.91
N VAL A 151 -20.85 -28.92 4.03
CA VAL A 151 -21.17 -29.56 5.31
C VAL A 151 -19.93 -29.69 6.20
N LEU A 152 -18.77 -30.05 5.64
CA LEU A 152 -17.51 -30.15 6.39
C LEU A 152 -17.00 -28.76 6.83
N CYS A 153 -17.21 -27.74 6.01
CA CYS A 153 -16.92 -26.34 6.33
C CYS A 153 -17.87 -25.81 7.41
N LEU A 154 -19.15 -26.19 7.37
CA LEU A 154 -20.12 -25.83 8.40
C LEU A 154 -19.81 -26.51 9.74
N ILE A 155 -19.43 -27.78 9.73
CA ILE A 155 -19.02 -28.51 10.94
C ILE A 155 -17.74 -27.90 11.54
N THR A 156 -16.75 -27.56 10.70
CA THR A 156 -15.51 -26.90 11.16
C THR A 156 -15.77 -25.48 11.66
N LEU A 157 -16.70 -24.74 11.06
CA LEU A 157 -17.16 -23.43 11.57
C LEU A 157 -17.90 -23.55 12.90
N ILE A 158 -18.71 -24.59 13.10
CA ILE A 158 -19.40 -24.80 14.38
C ILE A 158 -18.40 -25.18 15.48
N ILE A 159 -17.44 -26.06 15.18
CA ILE A 159 -16.38 -26.45 16.13
C ILE A 159 -15.45 -25.26 16.41
N GLY A 160 -15.04 -24.54 15.38
CA GLY A 160 -14.22 -23.33 15.47
C GLY A 160 -14.93 -22.20 16.21
N GLY A 161 -16.23 -22.00 15.98
CA GLY A 161 -17.07 -21.05 16.68
C GLY A 161 -17.30 -21.41 18.15
N ALA A 162 -17.48 -22.69 18.47
CA ALA A 162 -17.57 -23.16 19.85
C ALA A 162 -16.24 -23.01 20.60
N LEU A 163 -15.11 -23.30 19.94
CA LEU A 163 -13.77 -23.08 20.50
C LEU A 163 -13.47 -21.58 20.67
N ALA A 164 -13.82 -20.75 19.69
CA ALA A 164 -13.67 -19.30 19.75
C ALA A 164 -14.54 -18.70 20.85
N TYR A 165 -15.79 -19.13 21.00
CA TYR A 165 -16.68 -18.68 22.07
C TYR A 165 -16.11 -19.03 23.46
N ILE A 166 -15.63 -20.26 23.65
CA ILE A 166 -14.99 -20.70 24.90
C ILE A 166 -13.68 -19.94 25.17
N PHE A 167 -12.90 -19.63 24.14
CA PHE A 167 -11.64 -18.90 24.26
C PHE A 167 -11.84 -17.40 24.50
N PHE A 168 -12.87 -16.80 23.88
CA PHE A 168 -13.16 -15.36 23.95
C PHE A 168 -13.88 -14.97 25.24
N VAL A 169 -14.79 -15.81 25.76
CA VAL A 169 -15.44 -15.57 27.06
C VAL A 169 -14.48 -15.78 28.23
N ARG A 170 -13.43 -16.61 28.05
CA ARG A 170 -12.43 -16.88 29.10
C ARG A 170 -11.16 -16.02 28.99
N LYS A 171 -11.01 -15.23 27.93
CA LYS A 171 -9.84 -14.39 27.70
C LYS A 171 -10.23 -12.99 27.22
N ARG A 172 -11.02 -12.29 28.04
CA ARG A 172 -11.06 -10.83 28.03
C ARG A 172 -9.75 -10.31 28.62
N SER A 173 -8.67 -10.33 27.83
CA SER A 173 -7.45 -9.55 28.07
C SER A 173 -6.48 -9.65 26.88
N LEU A 174 -6.13 -8.47 26.34
CA LEU A 174 -4.94 -8.10 25.57
C LEU A 174 -4.88 -8.35 24.04
N ASN A 175 -5.00 -7.21 23.33
CA ASN A 175 -4.17 -6.68 22.23
C ASN A 175 -4.20 -7.32 20.83
N GLY A 176 -4.98 -6.70 19.93
CA GLY A 176 -4.53 -5.64 19.00
C GLY A 176 -3.27 -5.90 18.15
N ILE A 177 -3.48 -6.07 16.85
CA ILE A 177 -2.50 -6.32 15.79
C ILE A 177 -2.39 -5.05 14.92
N PHE A 178 -1.17 -4.59 14.60
CA PHE A 178 -0.91 -3.59 13.55
C PHE A 178 -0.46 -4.28 12.24
N PRO A 179 -0.92 -3.83 11.06
CA PRO A 179 -0.43 -4.29 9.76
C PRO A 179 0.74 -3.44 9.25
N VAL A 180 1.77 -4.11 8.73
CA VAL A 180 2.91 -3.52 8.00
C VAL A 180 2.46 -3.14 6.58
N ARG A 181 2.75 -1.91 6.11
CA ARG A 181 2.52 -1.49 4.73
C ARG A 181 3.80 -0.91 4.10
N SER A 182 3.91 -1.19 2.81
CA SER A 182 5.06 -1.09 1.91
C SER A 182 5.53 0.32 1.57
N LYS A 183 6.85 0.46 1.60
CA LYS A 183 7.78 1.48 1.06
C LYS A 183 7.32 2.22 -0.23
N PRO A 184 7.49 3.55 -0.31
CA PRO A 184 7.76 4.27 -1.55
C PRO A 184 9.26 4.56 -1.73
N GLU A 185 9.68 4.54 -2.98
CA GLU A 185 11.01 4.87 -3.49
C GLU A 185 11.07 6.38 -3.73
N VAL A 186 12.02 7.09 -3.13
CA VAL A 186 12.26 8.52 -3.41
C VAL A 186 13.65 8.70 -4.00
N SER A 187 13.62 9.38 -5.14
CA SER A 187 14.70 9.80 -6.01
C SER A 187 15.73 10.71 -5.31
N GLU A 188 17.00 10.39 -5.52
CA GLU A 188 18.15 11.24 -5.17
C GLU A 188 18.15 12.49 -6.06
N THR A 189 17.79 13.64 -5.52
CA THR A 189 18.35 14.93 -5.95
C THR A 189 18.10 16.00 -4.89
N GLU A 190 19.12 16.85 -4.68
CA GLU A 190 19.18 17.98 -3.73
C GLU A 190 19.70 17.64 -2.32
N VAL A 191 20.98 17.28 -2.27
CA VAL A 191 21.85 17.67 -1.15
C VAL A 191 22.57 18.94 -1.60
N ASP A 192 22.15 20.10 -1.10
CA ASP A 192 23.06 21.24 -0.90
C ASP A 192 22.46 22.30 0.02
N ALA A 193 23.34 22.83 0.87
CA ALA A 193 23.23 24.03 1.70
C ALA A 193 22.47 23.94 3.03
N TYR A 194 23.20 23.59 4.10
CA TYR A 194 23.12 24.30 5.38
C TYR A 194 24.51 24.36 6.04
N GLU A 195 25.23 25.44 5.78
CA GLU A 195 26.31 25.91 6.66
C GLU A 195 25.71 26.71 7.83
N ASP A 196 26.33 26.54 8.99
CA ASP A 196 26.37 27.47 10.15
C ASP A 196 25.27 27.36 11.23
N ILE A 197 25.54 26.54 12.27
CA ILE A 197 25.02 26.76 13.64
C ILE A 197 26.12 26.41 14.67
N PRO A 198 26.38 27.22 15.72
CA PRO A 198 27.50 27.03 16.65
C PRO A 198 27.25 25.90 17.66
N ALA A 199 28.29 25.12 17.90
CA ALA A 199 28.34 24.02 18.85
C ALA A 199 28.39 24.47 20.31
N GLU A 200 27.41 24.04 21.10
CA GLU A 200 27.61 23.77 22.52
C GLU A 200 27.11 22.34 22.81
N PHE A 201 27.92 21.60 23.57
CA PHE A 201 27.92 20.15 23.83
C PHE A 201 28.74 19.28 22.86
N SER A 202 30.07 19.41 22.98
CA SER A 202 31.04 18.43 22.47
C SER A 202 31.47 17.47 23.59
N THR A 203 31.26 16.17 23.40
CA THR A 203 32.11 15.12 23.97
C THR A 203 32.90 14.49 22.82
N PRO A 204 34.23 14.50 22.88
CA PRO A 204 35.07 14.22 21.71
C PRO A 204 35.11 12.71 21.42
N ASP A 205 34.44 12.30 20.33
CA ASP A 205 34.69 11.11 19.48
C ASP A 205 33.40 10.47 18.86
N GLN A 206 32.23 11.12 18.90
CA GLN A 206 30.96 10.59 18.33
C GLN A 206 30.13 11.65 17.57
N ASP A 207 30.78 12.64 16.92
CA ASP A 207 30.08 13.87 16.50
C ASP A 207 29.36 13.84 15.13
N VAL A 208 29.36 12.71 14.41
CA VAL A 208 28.63 12.61 13.14
C VAL A 208 27.56 11.52 13.27
N PRO A 209 26.27 11.87 13.16
CA PRO A 209 25.22 10.86 13.13
C PRO A 209 25.39 9.97 11.89
N ILE A 210 24.97 8.71 12.03
CA ILE A 210 24.96 7.73 10.94
C ILE A 210 24.09 8.25 9.79
N THR A 211 22.95 8.85 10.15
CA THR A 211 22.01 9.44 9.21
C THR A 211 21.27 10.60 9.83
N GLN A 212 20.80 11.52 8.99
CA GLN A 212 19.94 12.63 9.35
C GLN A 212 18.79 12.70 8.34
N PHE A 213 17.57 12.88 8.85
CA PHE A 213 16.37 13.02 8.02
C PHE A 213 15.59 14.27 8.42
N MET A 214 14.87 14.83 7.44
CA MET A 214 13.92 15.91 7.66
C MET A 214 12.52 15.41 7.37
N SER A 215 11.65 15.47 8.39
CA SER A 215 10.24 15.11 8.27
C SER A 215 9.39 16.36 8.51
N THR A 216 8.53 16.69 7.55
CA THR A 216 7.72 17.92 7.60
C THR A 216 6.26 17.61 7.35
N TYR A 217 5.45 17.83 8.37
CA TYR A 217 4.00 17.86 8.27
C TYR A 217 3.51 19.26 7.87
N VAL A 218 2.51 19.32 7.00
CA VAL A 218 1.77 20.54 6.63
C VAL A 218 0.26 20.25 6.68
N SER A 219 -0.52 21.21 7.17
CA SER A 219 -1.97 21.09 7.26
C SER A 219 -2.58 20.73 5.90
N GLY A 220 -3.44 19.71 5.90
CA GLY A 220 -3.98 19.12 4.67
C GLY A 220 -3.46 17.72 4.39
N ASP A 221 -2.31 17.35 4.93
CA ASP A 221 -1.78 15.99 4.79
C ASP A 221 -2.36 15.04 5.84
N ASP A 222 -3.57 14.55 5.57
CA ASP A 222 -4.31 13.68 6.49
C ASP A 222 -3.78 12.24 6.56
N LEU A 223 -2.76 11.91 5.75
CA LEU A 223 -2.12 10.59 5.64
C LEU A 223 -0.63 10.63 5.98
N PHE A 224 -0.15 11.72 6.57
CA PHE A 224 1.24 11.89 6.98
C PHE A 224 1.73 10.75 7.89
N ASP A 225 2.71 10.01 7.39
CA ASP A 225 3.36 8.85 8.03
C ASP A 225 4.71 8.60 7.36
N ASP A 226 5.72 9.36 7.77
CA ASP A 226 7.08 9.26 7.24
C ASP A 226 7.85 8.12 7.92
N SER A 227 8.55 7.32 7.11
CA SER A 227 9.44 6.26 7.60
C SER A 227 10.76 6.24 6.85
N PHE A 228 11.86 6.08 7.59
CA PHE A 228 13.22 6.17 7.10
C PHE A 228 14.05 4.97 7.58
N SER A 229 14.67 4.27 6.63
CA SER A 229 15.63 3.20 6.93
C SER A 229 16.96 3.78 7.43
N ILE A 230 17.48 3.20 8.50
CA ILE A 230 18.78 3.55 9.07
C ILE A 230 19.76 2.47 8.63
N ASP A 231 20.59 2.79 7.65
CA ASP A 231 21.64 1.91 7.14
C ASP A 231 23.01 2.43 7.58
N SER A 232 23.96 1.52 7.80
CA SER A 232 25.34 1.89 8.06
C SER A 232 26.01 2.45 6.79
N PRO A 233 27.16 3.13 6.90
CA PRO A 233 27.92 3.57 5.72
C PRO A 233 28.35 2.43 4.78
N SER A 234 28.32 1.18 5.24
CA SER A 234 28.58 0.00 4.41
C SER A 234 27.32 -0.60 3.77
N GLY A 235 26.14 0.02 3.96
CA GLY A 235 24.85 -0.43 3.45
C GLY A 235 24.21 -1.56 4.27
N GLU A 236 24.64 -1.76 5.53
CA GLU A 236 24.01 -2.74 6.42
C GLU A 236 22.83 -2.10 7.13
N PHE A 237 21.65 -2.70 7.04
CA PHE A 237 20.48 -2.26 7.81
C PHE A 237 20.78 -2.31 9.31
N LEU A 238 20.54 -1.20 10.02
CA LEU A 238 20.69 -1.05 11.46
C LEU A 238 19.35 -0.91 12.18
N GLY A 239 18.37 -0.28 11.53
CA GLY A 239 17.06 0.00 12.12
C GLY A 239 16.18 0.86 11.23
N GLU A 240 15.10 1.37 11.78
CA GLU A 240 14.17 2.25 11.08
C GLU A 240 13.63 3.30 12.07
N CYS A 241 13.38 4.51 11.61
CA CYS A 241 12.72 5.54 12.41
C CYS A 241 11.69 6.29 11.58
N GLY A 242 10.73 6.92 12.23
CA GLY A 242 9.67 7.62 11.53
C GLY A 242 8.88 8.58 12.39
N VAL A 243 8.02 9.34 11.71
CA VAL A 243 7.07 10.29 12.31
C VAL A 243 5.70 10.06 11.70
N GLY A 244 4.71 9.79 12.54
CA GLY A 244 3.33 9.56 12.11
C GLY A 244 2.31 10.41 12.85
N ILE A 245 1.12 10.55 12.27
CA ILE A 245 -0.03 11.12 12.97
C ILE A 245 -0.48 10.16 14.08
N SER A 246 -0.50 10.63 15.32
CA SER A 246 -1.02 9.83 16.44
C SER A 246 -2.48 10.16 16.75
N GLU A 247 -2.88 11.43 16.70
CA GLU A 247 -4.23 11.86 17.11
C GLU A 247 -4.69 13.13 16.38
N THR A 248 -6.01 13.22 16.18
CA THR A 248 -6.67 14.40 15.62
C THR A 248 -7.64 15.02 16.61
N ILE A 249 -7.96 16.30 16.41
CA ILE A 249 -8.94 17.05 17.20
C ILE A 249 -10.04 17.62 16.31
N GLY A 250 -11.25 17.71 16.85
CA GLY A 250 -12.38 18.30 16.16
C GLY A 250 -12.97 17.39 15.09
N VAL A 251 -13.74 18.00 14.20
CA VAL A 251 -14.42 17.33 13.08
C VAL A 251 -14.26 18.17 11.82
N GLY A 252 -14.20 17.52 10.65
CA GLY A 252 -14.09 18.16 9.35
C GLY A 252 -12.80 17.83 8.61
N ASP A 253 -12.77 18.22 7.33
CA ASP A 253 -11.63 18.04 6.43
C ASP A 253 -11.05 19.42 6.06
N PRO A 254 -9.71 19.57 5.99
CA PRO A 254 -8.71 18.56 6.36
C PRO A 254 -8.66 18.33 7.87
N LYS A 255 -8.24 17.12 8.27
CA LYS A 255 -8.13 16.75 9.68
C LYS A 255 -7.15 17.67 10.40
N LYS A 256 -7.48 18.00 11.64
CA LYS A 256 -6.63 18.83 12.49
C LYS A 256 -5.81 17.94 13.42
N ILE A 257 -4.51 17.87 13.17
CA ILE A 257 -3.61 16.95 13.88
C ILE A 257 -3.18 17.57 15.21
N THR A 258 -3.41 16.88 16.32
CA THR A 258 -3.14 17.37 17.68
C THR A 258 -1.95 16.68 18.35
N ALA A 259 -1.55 15.51 17.85
CA ALA A 259 -0.37 14.79 18.32
C ALA A 259 0.25 13.95 17.19
N PHE A 260 1.57 13.86 17.23
CA PHE A 260 2.38 12.99 16.38
C PHE A 260 3.03 11.90 17.23
N GLU A 261 3.50 10.83 16.60
CA GLU A 261 4.36 9.85 17.22
C GLU A 261 5.69 9.79 16.49
N VAL A 262 6.77 9.80 17.25
CA VAL A 262 8.11 9.50 16.77
C VAL A 262 8.48 8.14 17.31
N TRP A 263 9.02 7.30 16.44
CA TRP A 263 9.38 5.94 16.81
C TRP A 263 10.76 5.56 16.27
N LEU A 264 11.43 4.67 17.00
CA LEU A 264 12.72 4.11 16.67
C LEU A 264 12.66 2.59 16.83
N PHE A 265 12.96 1.89 15.74
CA PHE A 265 13.18 0.46 15.68
C PHE A 265 14.67 0.18 15.45
N ASP A 266 15.20 -0.80 16.17
CA ASP A 266 16.59 -1.25 16.07
C ASP A 266 16.58 -2.74 15.75
N LYS A 267 17.38 -3.19 14.78
CA LYS A 267 17.44 -4.60 14.40
C LYS A 267 17.83 -5.53 15.56
N ASN A 268 18.58 -5.00 16.52
CA ASN A 268 19.09 -5.72 17.68
C ASN A 268 18.13 -5.64 18.88
N ASP A 269 17.03 -4.90 18.76
CA ASP A 269 15.99 -4.75 19.78
C ASP A 269 14.65 -5.29 19.25
N ILE A 270 13.96 -6.08 20.06
CA ILE A 270 12.65 -6.64 19.68
C ILE A 270 11.50 -5.65 19.93
N GLN A 271 11.79 -4.52 20.59
CA GLN A 271 10.79 -3.49 20.90
C GLN A 271 11.09 -2.20 20.14
N THR A 272 10.05 -1.66 19.52
CA THR A 272 10.07 -0.28 19.01
C THR A 272 9.86 0.66 20.18
N VAL A 273 10.71 1.67 20.29
CA VAL A 273 10.54 2.76 21.25
C VAL A 273 9.72 3.85 20.58
N THR A 274 8.66 4.30 21.25
CA THR A 274 7.75 5.32 20.71
C THR A 274 7.52 6.42 21.73
N LYS A 275 7.61 7.67 21.29
CA LYS A 275 7.22 8.86 22.04
C LYS A 275 6.11 9.59 21.31
N VAL A 276 5.11 10.04 22.05
CA VAL A 276 3.96 10.76 21.49
C VAL A 276 4.15 12.25 21.74
N LEU A 277 4.38 12.99 20.66
CA LEU A 277 4.65 14.40 20.62
C LEU A 277 3.33 15.18 20.53
N MET A 278 2.96 15.88 21.60
CA MET A 278 1.64 16.47 21.79
C MET A 278 1.63 17.98 21.61
N SER A 279 0.53 18.51 21.10
CA SER A 279 0.20 19.93 21.26
C SER A 279 0.01 20.29 22.75
N GLN A 280 0.16 21.57 23.09
CA GLN A 280 -0.06 22.07 24.45
C GLN A 280 -1.46 21.66 24.97
N HIS A 281 -2.49 21.83 24.15
CA HIS A 281 -3.85 21.46 24.53
C HIS A 281 -4.00 19.95 24.79
N ALA A 282 -3.43 19.11 23.93
CA ALA A 282 -3.50 17.65 24.10
C ALA A 282 -2.74 17.16 25.34
N PHE A 283 -1.65 17.84 25.69
CA PHE A 283 -0.86 17.53 26.87
C PHE A 283 -1.56 17.95 28.18
N ASP A 284 -2.23 19.11 28.17
CA ASP A 284 -2.95 19.64 29.33
C ASP A 284 -4.31 18.95 29.58
N ASP A 285 -4.94 18.40 28.53
CA ASP A 285 -6.17 17.63 28.65
C ASP A 285 -5.87 16.19 29.12
N ALA A 286 -6.20 15.91 30.38
CA ALA A 286 -5.96 14.61 30.99
C ALA A 286 -6.64 13.44 30.24
N ALA A 287 -7.77 13.65 29.57
CA ALA A 287 -8.44 12.58 28.82
C ALA A 287 -7.70 12.26 27.51
N ILE A 288 -7.17 13.28 26.84
CA ILE A 288 -6.34 13.10 25.63
C ILE A 288 -4.98 12.50 26.02
N ALA A 289 -4.27 13.10 26.97
CA ALA A 289 -2.97 12.63 27.42
C ALA A 289 -2.99 11.16 27.89
N ASN A 290 -4.00 10.76 28.68
CA ASN A 290 -4.14 9.36 29.13
C ASN A 290 -4.42 8.38 27.99
N ARG A 291 -5.18 8.79 26.96
CA ARG A 291 -5.43 7.96 25.78
C ARG A 291 -4.12 7.74 25.01
N LEU A 292 -3.33 8.80 24.85
CA LEU A 292 -2.08 8.77 24.11
C LEU A 292 -0.92 8.10 24.86
N ALA A 293 -0.94 8.11 26.20
CA ALA A 293 0.02 7.37 27.03
C ALA A 293 0.01 5.85 26.77
N SER A 294 -1.05 5.31 26.15
CA SER A 294 -1.10 3.91 25.72
C SER A 294 -0.38 3.61 24.40
N LYS A 295 -0.07 4.66 23.61
CA LYS A 295 0.63 4.55 22.31
C LYS A 295 2.14 4.76 22.44
N GLY A 296 2.57 5.54 23.42
CA GLY A 296 3.98 5.81 23.71
C GLY A 296 4.12 6.78 24.88
N GLU A 297 5.35 7.17 25.22
CA GLU A 297 5.58 8.13 26.29
C GLU A 297 5.14 9.54 25.84
N PRO A 298 4.21 10.20 26.57
CA PRO A 298 3.78 11.56 26.25
C PRO A 298 4.89 12.60 26.41
N VAL A 299 5.06 13.44 25.40
CA VAL A 299 6.00 14.56 25.41
C VAL A 299 5.31 15.80 24.87
N LEU A 300 5.44 16.93 25.56
CA LEU A 300 4.98 18.23 25.06
C LEU A 300 5.94 18.72 23.95
N LEU A 301 5.39 19.12 22.81
CA LEU A 301 6.17 19.79 21.76
C LEU A 301 6.38 21.26 22.08
N GLU A 302 7.64 21.68 22.06
CA GLU A 302 8.05 23.07 22.19
C GLU A 302 8.95 23.45 21.00
N PRO A 303 8.87 24.68 20.48
CA PRO A 303 9.79 25.15 19.44
C PRO A 303 11.26 25.02 19.88
N GLY A 304 12.10 24.40 19.05
CA GLY A 304 13.50 24.10 19.39
C GLY A 304 13.70 22.95 20.39
N GLY A 305 12.61 22.34 20.87
CA GLY A 305 12.65 21.20 21.78
C GLY A 305 13.35 19.99 21.17
N LYS A 306 13.96 19.18 22.03
CA LYS A 306 14.65 17.93 21.65
C LYS A 306 14.05 16.76 22.39
N VAL A 307 13.88 15.66 21.67
CA VAL A 307 13.31 14.42 22.20
C VAL A 307 14.23 13.26 21.83
N PHE A 308 14.59 12.44 22.82
CA PHE A 308 15.54 11.34 22.63
C PHE A 308 14.84 9.99 22.73
N LEU A 309 15.06 9.12 21.75
CA LEU A 309 14.63 7.72 21.78
C LEU A 309 15.87 6.84 21.80
N GLU A 310 15.94 5.91 22.74
CA GLU A 310 17.11 5.04 22.93
C GLU A 310 16.70 3.58 22.85
N THR A 311 17.38 2.82 22.00
CA THR A 311 17.27 1.35 21.94
C THR A 311 18.55 0.71 22.49
N ALA A 312 18.72 -0.59 22.24
CA ALA A 312 19.94 -1.32 22.57
C ALA A 312 21.20 -0.75 21.91
N THR A 313 21.14 -0.38 20.62
CA THR A 313 22.33 0.02 19.83
C THR A 313 22.20 1.36 19.11
N LEU A 314 21.03 2.00 19.14
CA LEU A 314 20.78 3.27 18.48
C LEU A 314 20.22 4.32 19.45
N VAL A 315 20.56 5.58 19.19
CA VAL A 315 19.95 6.75 19.82
C VAL A 315 19.47 7.69 18.72
N LEU A 316 18.20 8.05 18.75
CA LEU A 316 17.57 9.04 17.88
C LEU A 316 17.33 10.34 18.66
N GLU A 317 17.83 11.46 18.16
CA GLU A 317 17.41 12.80 18.54
C GLU A 317 16.37 13.29 17.52
N ALA A 318 15.16 13.60 17.98
CA ALA A 318 14.16 14.34 17.23
C ALA A 318 14.16 15.81 17.71
N ARG A 319 14.62 16.73 16.87
CA ARG A 319 14.69 18.17 17.15
C ARG A 319 13.59 18.91 16.39
N VAL A 320 12.87 19.76 17.08
CA VAL A 320 11.86 20.64 16.48
C VAL A 320 12.55 21.81 15.78
N VAL A 321 12.54 21.81 14.46
CA VAL A 321 13.16 22.87 13.64
C VAL A 321 12.16 23.99 13.35
N ASP A 322 10.93 23.64 13.02
CA ASP A 322 9.84 24.58 12.82
C ASP A 322 8.54 24.01 13.39
N MET A 323 7.71 24.87 13.97
CA MET A 323 6.46 24.48 14.58
C MET A 323 5.52 25.68 14.61
N ASN A 324 4.37 25.52 13.97
CA ASN A 324 3.31 26.52 13.95
C ASN A 324 1.98 25.87 14.30
N TYR A 325 1.28 26.43 15.28
CA TYR A 325 -0.08 26.05 15.57
C TYR A 325 -1.05 26.68 14.58
N GLY A 326 -2.06 25.90 14.21
CA GLY A 326 -3.15 26.41 13.40
C GLY A 326 -4.08 27.32 14.19
N GLN A 327 -4.71 28.24 13.46
CA GLN A 327 -5.68 29.19 14.00
C GLN A 327 -7.09 28.79 13.57
N GLY A 328 -8.11 29.10 14.37
CA GLY A 328 -9.50 28.83 13.99
C GLY A 328 -10.46 28.74 15.16
N ALA A 329 -11.54 27.97 14.97
CA ALA A 329 -12.61 27.80 15.95
C ALA A 329 -12.33 26.72 17.02
N LEU A 330 -11.22 25.98 16.89
CA LEU A 330 -10.77 25.01 17.88
C LEU A 330 -10.02 25.71 19.02
N PRO A 331 -9.83 25.05 20.18
CA PRO A 331 -9.05 25.63 21.28
C PRO A 331 -7.66 26.10 20.82
N GLU A 332 -7.12 27.13 21.49
CA GLU A 332 -5.77 27.61 21.18
C GLU A 332 -4.72 26.50 21.38
N ASN A 333 -3.66 26.53 20.57
CA ASN A 333 -2.54 25.60 20.64
C ASN A 333 -2.97 24.11 20.61
N SER A 334 -4.03 23.80 19.86
CA SER A 334 -4.64 22.47 19.86
C SER A 334 -4.34 21.63 18.63
N PHE A 335 -3.89 22.22 17.53
CA PHE A 335 -3.48 21.48 16.36
C PHE A 335 -2.39 22.22 15.59
N PHE A 336 -1.60 21.47 14.83
CA PHE A 336 -0.48 22.00 14.08
C PHE A 336 -0.90 22.40 12.66
N ASP A 337 -0.43 23.55 12.20
CA ASP A 337 -0.48 23.94 10.78
C ASP A 337 0.78 23.44 10.05
N ARG A 338 1.91 23.44 10.75
CA ARG A 338 3.20 22.95 10.26
C ARG A 338 4.03 22.41 11.42
N LEU A 339 4.71 21.31 11.20
CA LEU A 339 5.72 20.76 12.10
C LEU A 339 6.86 20.19 11.26
N THR A 340 8.08 20.65 11.50
CA THR A 340 9.29 20.09 10.90
C THR A 340 10.19 19.55 12.00
N LEU A 341 10.51 18.26 11.90
CA LEU A 341 11.41 17.54 12.79
C LEU A 341 12.66 17.12 12.05
N GLU A 342 13.81 17.37 12.68
CA GLU A 342 15.08 16.78 12.32
C GLU A 342 15.31 15.53 13.16
N LEU A 343 15.52 14.41 12.46
CA LEU A 343 15.79 13.12 13.04
C LEU A 343 17.26 12.79 12.80
N ALA A 344 18.07 12.78 13.85
CA ALA A 344 19.48 12.42 13.77
C ALA A 344 19.73 11.14 14.59
N VAL A 345 20.45 10.18 14.02
CA VAL A 345 20.66 8.87 14.65
C VAL A 345 22.14 8.57 14.85
N TRP A 346 22.50 8.15 16.06
CA TRP A 346 23.86 7.74 16.45
C TRP A 346 23.87 6.27 16.91
N PRO A 347 25.02 5.59 16.80
CA PRO A 347 25.23 4.34 17.50
C PRO A 347 25.40 4.63 19.01
N LYS A 348 24.96 3.69 19.84
CA LYS A 348 25.08 3.78 21.30
C LYS A 348 26.37 3.18 21.83
#